data_AF-S2Z289-F1
#
_entry.id   AF-S2Z289-F1
#
_cell.length_a   1.000
_cell.length_b   1.000
_cell.length_c   1.000
_cell.angle_alpha   90.00
_cell.angle_beta   90.00
_cell.angle_gamma   90.00
#
_symmetry.space_group_name_H-M   'P 1'
#
loop_
_entity.id
_entity.type
_entity.pdbx_description
1 polymer ?
#
loop_
_entity_poly.entity_id
_entity_poly.type
_entity_poly.pdbx_seq_one_letter_code
_entity_poly.pdbx_strand_id
1 'polypeptide(L)'
;MSEDISELVEHLANGRVLSPFDMEAMQTVAGLIMRLRAARAAIVASGGQIIVDDGKGFPVEHPALLVEKRASAELRGWVKDRPDLFGPPRVDRPEQDPMAEFRRQLEEL
;
A
#
# COMPACT_ATOMS: atom_id res chain seq x y z
N MET A 1 -9.57 -8.09 15.78
CA MET A 1 -9.17 -9.14 14.81
C MET A 1 -7.71 -8.95 14.51
N SER A 2 -6.88 -9.96 14.77
CA SER A 2 -5.51 -9.99 14.25
C SER A 2 -5.63 -10.40 12.79
N GLU A 3 -5.36 -9.48 11.87
CA GLU A 3 -5.25 -9.81 10.45
C GLU A 3 -4.07 -10.77 10.27
N ASP A 4 -4.30 -11.90 9.59
CA ASP A 4 -3.24 -12.85 9.29
C ASP A 4 -2.45 -12.39 8.05
N ILE A 5 -1.15 -12.70 8.01
CA ILE A 5 -0.30 -12.34 6.87
C ILE A 5 -0.78 -13.01 5.58
N SER A 6 -1.34 -14.21 5.68
CA SER A 6 -1.89 -14.97 4.55
C SER A 6 -3.11 -14.27 3.95
N GLU A 7 -4.05 -13.83 4.79
CA GLU A 7 -5.24 -13.07 4.37
C GLU A 7 -4.85 -11.77 3.66
N LEU A 8 -3.84 -11.07 4.20
CA LEU A 8 -3.36 -9.84 3.59
C LEU A 8 -2.68 -10.10 2.24
N VAL A 9 -1.91 -11.19 2.11
CA VAL A 9 -1.31 -11.60 0.83
C VAL A 9 -2.40 -11.93 -0.20
N GLU A 10 -3.43 -12.69 0.17
CA GLU A 10 -4.56 -12.97 -0.71
C GLU A 10 -5.26 -11.69 -1.18
N HIS A 11 -5.46 -10.75 -0.25
CA HIS A 11 -6.02 -9.43 -0.58
C HIS A 11 -5.14 -8.65 -1.56
N LEU A 12 -3.82 -8.59 -1.33
CA LEU A 12 -2.86 -7.91 -2.21
C LEU A 12 -2.73 -8.59 -3.59
N ALA A 13 -2.83 -9.92 -3.63
CA ALA A 13 -2.80 -10.68 -4.87
C ALA A 13 -4.01 -10.34 -5.75
N ASN A 14 -5.18 -10.05 -5.14
CA ASN A 14 -6.41 -9.67 -5.83
C ASN A 14 -6.77 -10.66 -6.96
N GLY A 15 -6.69 -11.95 -6.65
CA GLY A 15 -6.99 -13.04 -7.60
C GLY A 15 -5.92 -13.32 -8.66
N ARG A 16 -4.77 -12.63 -8.64
CA ARG A 16 -3.65 -12.93 -9.55
C ARG A 16 -2.97 -14.26 -9.20
N VAL A 17 -2.60 -15.03 -10.22
CA VAL A 17 -1.70 -16.19 -10.05
C VAL A 17 -0.28 -15.66 -9.91
N LEU A 18 0.33 -15.90 -8.76
CA LEU A 18 1.67 -15.43 -8.45
C LEU A 18 2.71 -16.52 -8.73
N SER A 19 3.86 -16.11 -9.27
CA SER A 19 5.04 -16.98 -9.25
C SER A 19 5.52 -17.18 -7.81
N PRO A 20 6.33 -18.22 -7.50
CA PRO A 20 6.92 -18.37 -6.17
C PRO A 20 7.73 -17.14 -5.73
N PHE A 21 8.42 -16.49 -6.66
CA PHE A 21 9.17 -15.26 -6.36
C PHE A 21 8.26 -14.07 -6.03
N ASP A 22 7.16 -13.90 -6.76
CA ASP A 22 6.20 -12.84 -6.49
C ASP A 22 5.41 -13.08 -5.20
N MET A 23 5.20 -14.35 -4.83
CA MET A 23 4.62 -14.74 -3.55
C MET A 23 5.49 -14.27 -2.37
N GLU A 24 6.81 -14.51 -2.42
CA GLU A 24 7.76 -14.04 -1.40
C GLU A 24 7.79 -12.51 -1.31
N ALA A 25 7.74 -11.83 -2.46
CA ALA A 25 7.63 -10.37 -2.50
C ALA A 25 6.32 -9.87 -1.83
N MET A 26 5.19 -10.53 -2.11
CA MET A 26 3.89 -10.22 -1.50
C MET A 26 3.90 -10.44 0.01
N GLN A 27 4.46 -11.54 0.50
CA GLN A 27 4.60 -11.82 1.93
C GLN A 27 5.46 -10.76 2.62
N THR A 28 6.56 -10.34 1.99
CA THR A 28 7.43 -9.28 2.50
C THR A 28 6.67 -7.96 2.62
N VAL A 29 5.94 -7.57 1.56
CA VAL A 29 5.13 -6.34 1.56
C VAL A 29 3.99 -6.41 2.57
N ALA A 30 3.30 -7.54 2.69
CA ALA A 30 2.27 -7.76 3.71
C ALA A 30 2.82 -7.56 5.12
N GLY A 31 3.99 -8.14 5.43
CA GLY A 31 4.67 -7.94 6.71
C GLY A 31 5.02 -6.47 6.99
N LEU A 32 5.44 -5.71 5.98
CA LEU A 32 5.69 -4.27 6.10
C LEU A 32 4.40 -3.48 6.39
N ILE A 33 3.29 -3.81 5.73
CA ILE A 33 1.98 -3.20 5.97
C ILE A 33 1.51 -3.47 7.40
N MET A 34 1.64 -4.71 7.89
CA MET A 34 1.28 -5.05 9.27
C MET A 34 2.11 -4.27 10.28
N ARG A 35 3.43 -4.16 10.08
CA ARG A 35 4.32 -3.34 10.92
C ARG A 35 3.93 -1.86 10.92
N LEU A 36 3.58 -1.33 9.74
CA LEU A 36 3.13 0.05 9.61
C LEU A 36 1.81 0.28 10.37
N ARG A 37 0.84 -0.62 10.22
CA ARG A 37 -0.43 -0.59 10.93
C ARG A 37 -0.24 -0.66 12.44
N ALA A 38 0.60 -1.58 12.92
CA ALA A 38 0.92 -1.73 14.34
C ALA A 38 1.62 -0.48 14.90
N ALA A 39 2.59 0.09 14.18
CA ALA A 39 3.27 1.31 14.59
C ALA A 39 2.30 2.50 14.72
N ARG A 40 1.39 2.66 13.75
CA ARG A 40 0.34 3.69 13.80
C ARG A 40 -0.64 3.46 14.94
N ALA A 41 -1.05 2.22 15.17
CA ALA A 41 -1.93 1.87 16.28
C ALA A 41 -1.28 2.21 17.63
N ALA A 42 0.02 1.96 17.79
CA ALA A 42 0.77 2.33 19.00
C ALA A 42 0.79 3.85 19.23
N ILE A 43 0.98 4.65 18.17
CA ILE A 43 0.93 6.12 18.26
C ILE A 43 -0.48 6.60 18.62
N VAL A 44 -1.52 5.98 18.06
CA VAL A 44 -2.91 6.32 18.41
C VAL A 44 -3.21 5.95 19.86
N ALA A 45 -2.73 4.80 20.34
CA ALA A 45 -2.90 4.35 21.72
C ALA A 45 -2.22 5.29 22.74
N SER A 46 -1.16 6.00 22.35
CA SER A 46 -0.54 7.07 23.16
C SER A 46 -1.23 8.44 22.99
N GLY A 47 -2.49 8.47 22.55
CA GLY A 47 -3.26 9.69 22.35
C GLY A 47 -2.84 10.49 21.10
N GLY A 48 -2.14 9.85 20.15
CA GLY A 48 -1.64 10.51 18.94
C GLY A 48 -0.37 11.33 19.17
N GLN A 49 0.30 11.17 20.32
CA GLN A 49 1.49 11.94 20.66
C GLN A 49 2.72 11.42 19.91
N ILE A 50 3.31 12.28 19.08
CA ILE A 50 4.56 11.99 18.37
C ILE A 50 5.81 12.28 19.21
N ILE A 51 5.66 13.05 20.28
CA ILE A 51 6.67 13.31 21.31
C ILE A 51 6.14 12.79 22.64
N VAL A 52 6.93 11.98 23.34
CA VAL A 52 6.58 11.32 24.61
C VAL A 52 7.69 11.53 25.64
N ASP A 53 7.39 11.32 26.90
CA ASP A 53 8.39 11.29 27.97
C ASP A 53 9.19 9.97 27.92
N ASP A 54 10.51 10.04 28.06
CA ASP A 54 11.40 8.86 28.10
C ASP A 54 11.35 8.08 29.43
N GLY A 55 10.48 8.49 30.36
CA GLY A 55 10.38 7.98 31.72
C GLY A 55 11.31 8.68 32.72
N LYS A 56 12.11 9.66 32.27
CA LYS A 56 13.01 10.47 33.09
C LYS A 56 12.67 11.97 33.05
N GLY A 57 11.55 12.34 32.43
CA GLY A 57 11.13 13.74 32.30
C GLY A 57 11.61 14.40 31.00
N PHE A 58 12.28 13.68 30.10
CA PHE A 58 12.81 14.27 28.87
C PHE A 58 11.90 13.96 27.67
N PRO A 59 11.53 14.97 26.86
CA PRO A 59 10.75 14.75 25.66
C PRO A 59 11.60 14.07 24.59
N VAL A 60 11.12 12.92 24.08
CA VAL A 60 11.74 12.14 23.02
C VAL A 60 10.72 11.79 21.93
N GLU A 61 11.22 11.41 20.75
CA GLU A 61 10.36 10.92 19.67
C GLU A 61 9.69 9.59 20.06
N HIS A 62 8.40 9.44 19.74
CA HIS A 62 7.67 8.21 19.99
C HIS A 62 8.37 7.02 19.30
N PRO A 63 8.73 5.93 19.99
CA PRO A 63 9.53 4.84 19.42
C PRO A 63 8.91 4.21 18.15
N ALA A 64 7.58 4.08 18.12
CA ALA A 64 6.87 3.57 16.95
C ALA A 64 6.99 4.47 15.70
N LEU A 65 7.34 5.75 15.85
CA LEU A 65 7.47 6.68 14.73
C LEU A 65 8.64 6.31 13.82
N LEU A 66 9.73 5.76 14.38
CA LEU A 66 10.84 5.24 13.58
C LEU A 66 10.41 4.05 12.71
N VAL A 67 9.59 3.16 13.27
CA VAL A 67 9.06 1.98 12.55
C VAL A 67 8.11 2.43 11.44
N GLU A 68 7.21 3.37 11.75
CA GLU A 68 6.28 3.98 10.78
C GLU A 68 7.04 4.56 9.58
N LYS A 69 8.05 5.39 9.85
CA LYS A 69 8.84 6.06 8.81
C LYS A 69 9.57 5.07 7.90
N ARG A 70 10.23 4.06 8.49
CA ARG A 70 11.00 3.06 7.75
C ARG A 70 10.09 2.14 6.92
N ALA A 71 9.03 1.62 7.50
CA ALA A 71 8.08 0.77 6.79
C ALA A 71 7.41 1.54 5.64
N SER A 72 7.03 2.80 5.87
CA SER A 72 6.46 3.66 4.82
C SER A 72 7.46 3.94 3.69
N ALA A 73 8.74 4.14 3.99
CA ALA A 73 9.76 4.34 2.96
C ALA A 73 9.97 3.08 2.10
N GLU A 74 10.05 1.92 2.74
CA GLU A 74 10.21 0.63 2.07
C GLU A 74 9.01 0.32 1.15
N LEU A 75 7.79 0.52 1.64
CA LEU A 75 6.56 0.32 0.85
C LEU A 75 6.53 1.19 -0.41
N ARG A 76 6.98 2.45 -0.32
CA ARG A 76 7.10 3.32 -1.51
C ARG A 76 8.17 2.81 -2.48
N GLY A 77 9.25 2.22 -1.96
CA GLY A 77 10.28 1.54 -2.77
C GLY A 77 9.68 0.39 -3.58
N TRP A 78 8.91 -0.48 -2.94
CA TRP A 78 8.23 -1.60 -3.62
C TRP A 78 7.28 -1.15 -4.73
N VAL A 79 6.47 -0.10 -4.51
CA VAL A 79 5.59 0.44 -5.55
C VAL A 79 6.39 1.00 -6.74
N LYS A 80 7.53 1.64 -6.47
CA LYS A 80 8.40 2.20 -7.50
C LYS A 80 9.13 1.11 -8.30
N ASP A 81 9.65 0.10 -7.62
CA ASP A 81 10.56 -0.89 -8.19
C ASP A 81 9.80 -2.09 -8.79
N ARG A 82 8.60 -2.38 -8.29
CA ARG A 82 7.69 -3.44 -8.77
C ARG A 82 6.27 -2.91 -9.04
N PRO A 83 6.11 -1.93 -9.94
CA PRO A 83 4.80 -1.39 -10.28
C PRO A 83 3.89 -2.43 -10.97
N ASP A 84 4.47 -3.51 -11.53
CA ASP A 84 3.74 -4.66 -12.07
C ASP A 84 2.96 -5.43 -10.98
N LEU A 85 3.50 -5.49 -9.76
CA LEU A 85 2.85 -6.13 -8.61
C LEU A 85 2.04 -5.16 -7.77
N PHE A 86 2.58 -3.98 -7.49
CA PHE A 86 2.06 -3.06 -6.47
C PHE A 86 1.63 -1.69 -7.02
N GLY A 87 1.74 -1.47 -8.32
CA GLY A 87 1.24 -0.26 -8.96
C GLY A 87 -0.29 -0.25 -9.08
N PRO A 88 -0.89 0.90 -9.42
CA PRO A 88 -2.32 0.95 -9.70
C PRO A 88 -2.68 -0.02 -10.83
N PRO A 89 -3.89 -0.63 -10.80
CA PRO A 89 -4.36 -1.42 -11.93
C PRO A 89 -4.24 -0.57 -13.19
N ARG A 90 -3.73 -1.17 -14.29
CA ARG A 90 -3.75 -0.50 -15.59
C ARG A 90 -5.21 -0.21 -15.91
N VAL A 91 -5.60 1.06 -15.79
CA VAL A 91 -6.84 1.52 -16.38
C VAL A 91 -6.55 1.53 -17.86
N ASP A 92 -6.96 0.47 -18.56
CA ASP A 92 -7.07 0.50 -20.00
C ASP A 92 -8.11 1.57 -20.29
N ARG A 93 -7.65 2.82 -20.43
CA ARG A 93 -8.49 3.93 -20.85
C ARG A 93 -9.03 3.48 -22.20
N PRO A 94 -10.36 3.34 -22.39
CA PRO A 94 -10.89 2.95 -23.68
C PRO A 94 -10.33 3.96 -24.68
N GLU A 95 -9.63 3.44 -25.70
CA GLU A 95 -9.15 4.25 -26.79
C GLU A 95 -10.37 4.99 -27.33
N GLN A 96 -10.44 6.29 -27.05
CA GLN A 96 -11.52 7.12 -27.55
C GLN A 96 -11.30 7.14 -29.06
N ASP A 97 -11.99 6.26 -29.81
CA ASP A 97 -12.00 6.31 -31.27
C ASP A 97 -12.62 7.65 -31.65
N PRO A 98 -11.81 8.65 -32.05
CA PRO A 98 -12.33 9.98 -32.37
C PRO A 98 -13.25 9.91 -33.58
N MET A 99 -13.20 8.82 -34.35
CA MET A 99 -14.03 8.56 -35.51
C MET A 99 -15.32 7.82 -35.19
N ALA A 100 -15.48 7.25 -34.00
CA ALA A 100 -16.74 6.64 -33.61
C ALA A 100 -17.86 7.70 -33.50
N GLU A 101 -17.56 8.87 -32.93
CA GLU A 101 -18.54 9.95 -32.78
C GLU A 101 -18.89 10.59 -34.14
N PHE A 102 -17.89 10.78 -35.00
CA PHE A 102 -18.10 11.30 -36.35
C PHE A 102 -18.89 10.32 -37.25
N ARG A 103 -18.58 9.01 -37.20
CA ARG A 103 -19.35 7.99 -37.94
C ARG A 103 -20.81 7.96 -37.49
N ARG A 104 -21.06 8.08 -36.17
CA ARG A 104 -22.43 8.13 -35.63
C ARG A 104 -23.22 9.35 -36.13
N GLN A 105 -22.56 10.51 -36.25
CA GLN A 105 -23.18 11.72 -36.80
C GLN A 105 -23.49 11.62 -38.30
N LEU A 106 -22.75 10.80 -39.04
CA LEU A 106 -23.02 10.54 -40.47
C LEU A 106 -24.16 9.55 -40.71
N GLU A 107 -24.44 8.65 -39.76
CA GLU A 107 -25.54 7.68 -39.84
C GLU A 107 -26.91 8.26 -39.42
N GLU A 108 -26.93 9.42 -38.74
CA GLU A 108 -28.14 10.12 -38.32
C GLU A 108 -28.67 11.14 -39.37
N LEU A 109 -28.08 11.17 -40.58
CA LEU A 109 -28.46 12.01 -41.73
C LEU A 109 -29.08 11.18 -42.88
#